data_AF-A0A8S3HB83-F1
#
_entry.id   AF-A0A8S3HB83-F1
#
_cell.length_a   1.000
_cell.length_b   1.000
_cell.length_c   1.000
_cell.angle_alpha   90.00
_cell.angle_beta   90.00
_cell.angle_gamma   90.00
#
_symmetry.space_group_name_H-M   'P 1'
#
loop_
_entity.id
_entity.type
_entity.pdbx_description
1 polymer ?
#
loop_
_entity_poly.entity_id
_entity_poly.type
_entity_poly.pdbx_seq_one_letter_code
_entity_poly.pdbx_strand_id
1 'polypeptide(L)'
;MNPVRWPLTFTITRGLRLLHDVRLLTKPSQPEQYAKELWTTMLAKMITHGEDFDRANIVLTIDNQRGLQALFDYIIYLGIKPNEVLPYFFRSNRIHSDSGMATVGTYLLTLFKHQITNWLGTTPHFIINNIGEIKTVDECRLIVSFLTTVLDLCSRDKDIRQQYGRQFVDGIYTCWPLFVLLYRSTNIDDKLLILTLLTKTFIIDSRLLIAHEQFDHVSQMYLSLLIDKQLNLTFKTRLLDLLPFFASLDT
;
A
#
# COMPACT_ATOMS: atom_id res chain seq x y z
N MET A 1 -2.86 -25.77 19.67
CA MET A 1 -3.72 -24.71 19.08
C MET A 1 -4.55 -25.33 17.98
N ASN A 2 -5.88 -25.34 18.11
CA ASN A 2 -6.76 -25.83 17.05
C ASN A 2 -6.76 -24.85 15.88
N PRO A 3 -6.55 -25.28 14.62
CA PRO A 3 -6.65 -24.39 13.48
C PRO A 3 -8.07 -23.86 13.37
N VAL A 4 -8.21 -22.53 13.31
CA VAL A 4 -9.49 -21.86 13.05
C VAL A 4 -10.02 -22.39 11.72
N ARG A 5 -11.11 -23.18 11.77
CA ARG A 5 -11.83 -23.63 10.57
C ARG A 5 -12.53 -22.42 9.96
N TRP A 6 -12.00 -21.94 8.84
CA TRP A 6 -12.64 -20.90 8.05
C TRP A 6 -13.90 -21.47 7.39
N PRO A 7 -15.08 -20.85 7.60
CA PRO A 7 -16.35 -21.41 7.14
C PRO A 7 -16.59 -21.25 5.63
N LEU A 8 -15.72 -20.54 4.89
CA LEU A 8 -15.87 -20.31 3.47
C LEU A 8 -14.66 -20.90 2.74
N THR A 9 -14.88 -22.05 2.09
CA THR A 9 -13.90 -22.62 1.16
C THR A 9 -13.80 -21.73 -0.07
N PHE A 10 -12.60 -21.63 -0.67
CA PHE A 10 -12.33 -20.90 -1.91
C PHE A 10 -13.42 -21.10 -2.99
N THR A 11 -13.95 -22.32 -3.08
CA THR A 11 -15.02 -22.71 -4.00
C THR A 11 -16.34 -21.97 -3.76
N ILE A 12 -16.74 -21.77 -2.51
CA ILE A 12 -18.00 -21.08 -2.17
C ILE A 12 -17.91 -19.61 -2.57
N THR A 13 -16.81 -18.95 -2.24
CA THR A 13 -16.65 -17.51 -2.51
C THR A 13 -16.58 -17.22 -4.01
N ARG A 14 -15.88 -18.07 -4.76
CA ARG A 14 -15.85 -17.98 -6.23
C ARG A 14 -17.22 -18.33 -6.84
N GLY A 15 -17.91 -19.31 -6.29
CA GLY A 15 -19.27 -19.68 -6.68
C GLY A 15 -20.26 -18.53 -6.51
N LEU A 16 -20.23 -17.83 -5.37
CA LEU A 16 -21.07 -16.65 -5.11
C LEU A 16 -20.81 -15.53 -6.13
N ARG A 17 -19.54 -15.26 -6.45
CA ARG A 17 -19.19 -14.28 -7.49
C ARG A 17 -19.75 -14.66 -8.85
N LEU A 18 -19.55 -15.92 -9.28
CA LEU A 18 -20.07 -16.41 -10.56
C LEU A 18 -21.60 -16.36 -10.63
N LEU A 19 -22.29 -16.68 -9.54
CA LEU A 19 -23.75 -16.61 -9.48
C LEU A 19 -24.28 -15.17 -9.58
N HIS A 20 -23.56 -14.20 -9.03
CA HIS A 20 -23.87 -12.78 -9.26
C HIS A 20 -23.57 -12.33 -10.68
N ASP A 21 -22.43 -12.76 -11.26
CA ASP A 21 -22.05 -12.42 -12.64
C ASP A 21 -23.07 -12.95 -13.66
N VAL A 22 -23.62 -14.14 -13.43
CA VAL A 22 -24.68 -14.77 -14.26
C VAL A 22 -26.08 -14.26 -13.88
N ARG A 23 -26.19 -13.27 -12.97
CA ARG A 23 -27.45 -12.69 -12.48
C ARG A 23 -28.42 -13.69 -11.84
N LEU A 24 -27.92 -14.83 -11.38
CA LEU A 24 -28.70 -15.84 -10.65
C LEU A 24 -28.87 -15.45 -9.17
N LEU A 25 -28.02 -14.57 -8.65
CA LEU A 25 -28.19 -13.92 -7.36
C LEU A 25 -28.22 -12.40 -7.55
N THR A 26 -29.21 -11.74 -6.96
CA THR A 26 -29.24 -10.28 -6.85
C THR A 26 -28.28 -9.83 -5.75
N LYS A 27 -27.49 -8.78 -6.01
CA LYS A 27 -26.66 -8.16 -4.96
C LYS A 27 -27.54 -7.81 -3.75
N PRO A 28 -27.01 -7.92 -2.52
CA PRO A 28 -27.75 -7.53 -1.32
C PRO A 28 -28.19 -6.07 -1.41
N SER A 29 -29.28 -5.70 -0.72
CA SER A 29 -29.90 -4.37 -0.80
C SER A 29 -28.94 -3.22 -0.44
N GLN A 30 -27.93 -3.49 0.39
CA GLN A 30 -26.85 -2.56 0.74
C GLN A 30 -25.48 -3.25 0.59
N PRO A 31 -24.95 -3.34 -0.65
CA PRO A 31 -23.78 -4.14 -0.92
C PRO A 31 -22.49 -3.57 -0.32
N GLU A 32 -22.38 -2.24 -0.23
CA GLU A 32 -21.22 -1.59 0.41
C GLU A 32 -21.15 -1.88 1.92
N GLN A 33 -22.28 -1.80 2.63
CA GLN A 33 -22.34 -2.08 4.06
C GLN A 33 -22.03 -3.56 4.36
N TYR A 34 -22.58 -4.46 3.54
CA TYR A 34 -22.27 -5.88 3.64
C TYR A 34 -20.78 -6.18 3.35
N ALA A 35 -20.19 -5.50 2.37
CA ALA A 35 -18.76 -5.61 2.08
C ALA A 35 -17.89 -5.17 3.27
N LYS A 36 -18.27 -4.06 3.93
CA LYS A 36 -17.62 -3.57 5.14
C LYS A 36 -17.69 -4.56 6.29
N GLU A 37 -18.86 -5.14 6.55
CA GLU A 37 -19.06 -6.18 7.58
C GLU A 37 -18.25 -7.44 7.29
N LEU A 38 -18.18 -7.87 6.03
CA LEU A 38 -17.35 -9.00 5.61
C LEU A 38 -15.86 -8.71 5.82
N TRP A 39 -15.40 -7.52 5.46
CA TRP A 39 -14.02 -7.08 5.65
C TRP A 39 -13.63 -7.08 7.13
N THR A 40 -14.43 -6.45 8.00
CA THR A 40 -14.14 -6.39 9.43
C THR A 40 -14.19 -7.77 10.09
N THR A 41 -15.14 -8.61 9.70
CA THR A 41 -15.24 -10.00 10.19
C THR A 41 -14.06 -10.84 9.73
N MET A 42 -13.62 -10.68 8.48
CA MET A 42 -12.45 -11.37 7.94
C MET A 42 -11.20 -10.98 8.74
N LEU A 43 -10.97 -9.69 8.95
CA LEU A 43 -9.84 -9.20 9.73
C LEU A 43 -9.87 -9.67 11.19
N ALA A 44 -11.03 -9.60 11.86
CA ALA A 44 -11.19 -10.02 13.25
C ALA A 44 -10.90 -11.52 13.44
N LYS A 45 -11.21 -12.34 12.44
CA LYS A 45 -10.88 -13.78 12.47
C LYS A 45 -9.43 -14.07 12.07
N MET A 46 -8.80 -13.21 11.26
CA MET A 46 -7.40 -13.35 10.86
C MET A 46 -6.44 -12.93 11.97
N ILE A 47 -6.79 -11.88 12.69
CA ILE A 47 -5.96 -11.26 13.73
C ILE A 47 -6.47 -11.77 15.08
N THR A 48 -5.89 -12.85 15.58
CA THR A 48 -6.19 -13.31 16.94
C THR A 48 -5.25 -12.63 17.92
N HIS A 49 -5.79 -11.91 18.90
CA HIS A 49 -5.00 -11.34 19.99
C HIS A 49 -4.52 -12.48 20.90
N GLY A 50 -3.22 -12.56 21.14
CA GLY A 50 -2.65 -13.40 22.20
C GLY A 50 -2.96 -12.82 23.58
N GLU A 51 -2.60 -13.57 24.62
CA GLU A 51 -2.85 -13.20 26.03
C GLU A 51 -2.18 -11.87 26.43
N ASP A 52 -1.15 -11.44 25.69
CA ASP A 52 -0.64 -10.07 25.71
C ASP A 52 -1.38 -9.24 24.64
N PHE A 53 -2.08 -8.17 25.05
CA PHE A 53 -2.79 -7.24 24.16
C PHE A 53 -1.92 -6.63 23.04
N ASP A 54 -0.59 -6.74 23.16
CA ASP A 54 0.41 -6.23 22.22
C ASP A 54 0.89 -7.27 21.20
N ARG A 55 0.38 -8.52 21.25
CA ARG A 55 0.81 -9.63 20.39
C ARG A 55 -0.38 -10.22 19.65
N ALA A 56 -0.47 -9.97 18.35
CA ALA A 56 -1.39 -10.71 17.49
C ALA A 56 -0.69 -11.92 16.86
N ASN A 57 -1.33 -13.08 16.94
CA ASN A 57 -0.91 -14.33 16.30
C ASN A 57 -1.72 -14.54 15.02
N ILE A 58 -1.04 -14.82 13.91
CA ILE A 58 -1.67 -15.16 12.63
C ILE A 58 -1.16 -16.52 12.20
N VAL A 59 -1.98 -17.56 12.38
CA VAL A 59 -1.70 -18.91 11.87
C VAL A 59 -2.66 -19.20 10.73
N LEU A 60 -2.18 -19.06 9.49
CA LEU A 60 -2.96 -19.37 8.29
C LEU A 60 -2.25 -20.47 7.49
N THR A 61 -2.97 -21.54 7.18
CA THR A 61 -2.55 -22.54 6.18
C THR A 61 -2.68 -21.97 4.76
N ILE A 62 -1.97 -22.55 3.79
CA ILE A 62 -1.99 -22.11 2.38
C ILE A 62 -3.41 -22.10 1.78
N ASP A 63 -4.24 -23.09 2.13
CA ASP A 63 -5.63 -23.14 1.67
C ASP A 63 -6.48 -22.00 2.24
N ASN A 64 -6.19 -21.56 3.46
CA ASN A 64 -6.85 -20.39 4.04
C ASN A 64 -6.45 -19.11 3.31
N GLN A 65 -5.20 -18.99 2.83
CA GLN A 65 -4.74 -17.80 2.10
C GLN A 65 -5.51 -17.60 0.77
N ARG A 66 -5.69 -18.66 -0.02
CA ARG A 66 -6.45 -18.58 -1.28
C ARG A 66 -7.91 -18.25 -1.03
N GLY A 67 -8.53 -18.83 0.01
CA GLY A 67 -9.89 -18.52 0.42
C GLY A 67 -10.06 -17.05 0.80
N LEU A 68 -9.11 -16.50 1.58
CA LEU A 68 -9.10 -15.08 1.98
C LEU A 68 -8.91 -14.15 0.78
N GLN A 69 -8.01 -14.47 -0.15
CA GLN A 69 -7.82 -13.70 -1.38
C GLN A 69 -9.10 -13.65 -2.21
N ALA A 70 -9.77 -14.79 -2.42
CA ALA A 70 -11.04 -14.84 -3.13
C ALA A 70 -12.17 -14.09 -2.41
N LEU A 71 -12.17 -14.09 -1.08
CA LEU A 71 -13.11 -13.31 -0.28
C LEU A 71 -12.84 -11.82 -0.41
N PHE A 72 -11.59 -11.40 -0.40
CA PHE A 72 -11.25 -10.00 -0.62
C PHE A 72 -11.62 -9.53 -2.03
N ASP A 73 -11.40 -10.35 -3.07
CA ASP A 73 -11.89 -10.09 -4.43
C ASP A 73 -13.42 -9.92 -4.49
N TYR A 74 -14.15 -10.72 -3.71
CA TYR A 74 -15.61 -10.60 -3.62
C TYR A 74 -16.06 -9.34 -2.87
N ILE A 75 -15.37 -8.98 -1.78
CA ILE A 75 -15.59 -7.73 -1.04
C ILE A 75 -15.37 -6.51 -1.97
N ILE A 76 -14.33 -6.54 -2.80
CA ILE A 76 -14.08 -5.52 -3.83
C ILE A 76 -15.23 -5.47 -4.84
N TYR A 77 -15.69 -6.63 -5.33
CA TYR A 77 -16.83 -6.71 -6.26
C TYR A 77 -18.15 -6.15 -5.71
N LEU A 78 -18.35 -6.26 -4.39
CA LEU A 78 -19.49 -5.66 -3.69
C LEU A 78 -19.41 -4.13 -3.57
N GLY A 79 -18.26 -3.53 -3.87
CA GLY A 79 -18.08 -2.09 -3.91
C GLY A 79 -17.55 -1.47 -2.61
N ILE A 80 -16.74 -2.22 -1.83
CA ILE A 80 -16.03 -1.60 -0.71
C ILE A 80 -15.19 -0.42 -1.23
N LYS A 81 -15.08 0.64 -0.42
CA LYS A 81 -14.29 1.83 -0.75
C LYS A 81 -12.90 1.76 -0.10
N PRO A 82 -11.85 2.33 -0.73
CA PRO A 82 -10.49 2.33 -0.15
C PRO A 82 -10.40 2.91 1.26
N ASN A 83 -11.22 3.92 1.60
CA ASN A 83 -11.22 4.56 2.91
C ASN A 83 -11.65 3.62 4.04
N GLU A 84 -12.40 2.56 3.73
CA GLU A 84 -12.82 1.54 4.68
C GLU A 84 -11.76 0.45 4.87
N VAL A 85 -10.81 0.33 3.95
CA VAL A 85 -9.83 -0.77 3.90
C VAL A 85 -8.43 -0.30 4.30
N LEU A 86 -7.96 0.81 3.72
CA LEU A 86 -6.61 1.34 3.90
C LEU A 86 -6.23 1.68 5.36
N PRO A 87 -7.12 2.17 6.23
CA PRO A 87 -6.78 2.42 7.63
C PRO A 87 -6.27 1.17 8.35
N TYR A 88 -6.62 -0.04 7.90
CA TYR A 88 -6.12 -1.29 8.47
C TYR A 88 -4.69 -1.64 8.02
N PHE A 89 -4.27 -1.16 6.85
CA PHE A 89 -2.90 -1.28 6.35
C PHE A 89 -1.95 -0.32 7.04
N PHE A 90 -2.46 0.80 7.53
CA PHE A 90 -1.68 1.80 8.27
C PHE A 90 -1.62 1.52 9.78
N ARG A 91 -2.08 0.36 10.26
CA ARG A 91 -2.01 0.02 11.70
C ARG A 91 -0.61 -0.47 12.09
N SER A 92 -0.02 0.17 13.09
CA SER A 92 1.26 -0.19 13.72
C SER A 92 1.26 -1.45 14.57
N ASN A 93 0.13 -2.17 14.68
CA ASN A 93 0.05 -3.37 15.52
C ASN A 93 1.09 -4.40 15.07
N ARG A 94 1.96 -4.79 16.00
CA ARG A 94 3.01 -5.78 15.76
C ARG A 94 2.42 -7.19 15.82
N ILE A 95 2.82 -8.03 14.87
CA ILE A 95 2.50 -9.45 14.81
C ILE A 95 3.80 -10.24 14.83
N HIS A 96 3.80 -11.38 15.50
CA HIS A 96 4.82 -12.40 15.28
C HIS A 96 4.40 -13.20 14.04
N SER A 97 5.14 -13.03 12.95
CA SER A 97 5.05 -13.93 11.79
C SER A 97 6.12 -15.02 11.93
N ASP A 98 5.95 -16.16 11.24
CA ASP A 98 6.98 -17.21 11.16
C ASP A 98 8.33 -16.68 10.63
N SER A 99 8.34 -15.52 9.98
CA SER A 99 9.54 -14.82 9.47
C SER A 99 10.08 -13.71 10.39
N GLY A 100 9.52 -13.51 11.59
CA GLY A 100 9.93 -12.47 12.55
C GLY A 100 8.82 -11.45 12.87
N MET A 101 9.20 -10.35 13.55
CA MET A 101 8.29 -9.24 13.88
C MET A 101 7.87 -8.49 12.60
N ALA A 102 6.62 -8.62 12.21
CA ALA A 102 6.01 -7.87 11.12
C ALA A 102 4.90 -6.96 11.68
N THR A 103 4.45 -5.96 10.92
CA THR A 103 3.20 -5.25 11.26
C THR A 103 2.03 -5.93 10.59
N VAL A 104 0.84 -5.83 11.17
CA VAL A 104 -0.42 -6.29 10.54
C VAL A 104 -0.52 -5.75 9.11
N GLY A 105 -0.19 -4.48 8.89
CA GLY A 105 -0.20 -3.84 7.57
C GLY A 105 0.72 -4.54 6.56
N THR A 106 1.97 -4.80 6.92
CA THR A 106 2.93 -5.48 6.02
C THR A 106 2.49 -6.90 5.67
N TYR A 107 1.85 -7.61 6.60
CA TYR A 107 1.33 -8.95 6.35
C TYR A 107 0.11 -8.93 5.42
N LEU A 108 -0.87 -8.07 5.70
CA LEU A 108 -2.05 -7.91 4.85
C LEU A 108 -1.63 -7.53 3.42
N LEU A 109 -0.64 -6.64 3.29
CA LEU A 109 -0.15 -6.23 1.99
C LEU A 109 0.54 -7.36 1.24
N THR A 110 1.29 -8.21 1.94
CA THR A 110 1.91 -9.40 1.34
C THR A 110 0.83 -10.41 0.89
N LEU A 111 -0.21 -10.61 1.70
CA LEU A 111 -1.29 -11.56 1.42
C LEU A 111 -2.17 -11.11 0.24
N PHE A 112 -2.52 -9.82 0.18
CA PHE A 112 -3.47 -9.28 -0.80
C PHE A 112 -2.80 -8.45 -1.89
N LYS A 113 -1.48 -8.61 -2.10
CA LYS A 113 -0.66 -7.79 -2.99
C LYS A 113 -1.28 -7.57 -4.38
N HIS A 114 -1.81 -8.63 -4.99
CA HIS A 114 -2.37 -8.57 -6.33
C HIS A 114 -3.74 -7.86 -6.34
N GLN A 115 -4.61 -8.25 -5.39
CA GLN A 115 -5.94 -7.66 -5.23
C GLN A 115 -5.87 -6.17 -4.96
N ILE A 116 -5.01 -5.77 -4.01
CA ILE A 116 -4.81 -4.36 -3.65
C ILE A 116 -4.26 -3.60 -4.85
N THR A 117 -3.19 -4.07 -5.49
CA THR A 117 -2.56 -3.31 -6.58
C THR A 117 -3.53 -3.14 -7.75
N ASN A 118 -4.27 -4.18 -8.13
CA ASN A 118 -5.26 -4.07 -9.20
C ASN A 118 -6.44 -3.16 -8.80
N TRP A 119 -6.99 -3.34 -7.61
CA TRP A 119 -8.13 -2.55 -7.12
C TRP A 119 -7.80 -1.06 -6.98
N LEU A 120 -6.64 -0.76 -6.40
CA LEU A 120 -6.16 0.61 -6.26
C LEU A 120 -5.86 1.24 -7.62
N GLY A 121 -5.28 0.47 -8.57
CA GLY A 121 -5.05 0.94 -9.94
C GLY A 121 -6.36 1.32 -10.65
N THR A 122 -7.44 0.59 -10.41
CA THR A 122 -8.77 0.92 -10.96
C THR A 122 -9.50 2.07 -10.26
N THR A 123 -8.95 2.61 -9.17
CA THR A 123 -9.59 3.66 -8.38
C THR A 123 -8.85 4.99 -8.56
N PRO A 124 -9.36 5.92 -9.40
CA PRO A 124 -8.72 7.21 -9.61
C PRO A 124 -8.56 7.98 -8.30
N HIS A 125 -7.42 8.66 -8.13
CA HIS A 125 -7.12 9.51 -6.97
C HIS A 125 -7.21 8.82 -5.60
N PHE A 126 -7.14 7.48 -5.53
CA PHE A 126 -7.25 6.80 -4.24
C PHE A 126 -6.16 7.25 -3.26
N ILE A 127 -4.94 7.52 -3.73
CA ILE A 127 -3.84 7.98 -2.87
C ILE A 127 -4.21 9.32 -2.22
N ILE A 128 -4.74 10.24 -3.02
CA ILE A 128 -5.11 11.60 -2.62
C ILE A 128 -6.32 11.58 -1.67
N ASN A 129 -7.33 10.76 -1.97
CA ASN A 129 -8.58 10.74 -1.22
C ASN A 129 -8.52 9.96 0.09
N ASN A 130 -7.48 9.14 0.31
CA ASN A 130 -7.40 8.23 1.45
C ASN A 130 -6.17 8.45 2.33
N ILE A 131 -5.16 9.17 1.85
CA ILE A 131 -4.12 9.74 2.69
C ILE A 131 -4.69 11.03 3.26
N GLY A 132 -5.31 10.94 4.44
CA GLY A 132 -5.75 12.11 5.18
C GLY A 132 -4.57 12.93 5.70
N GLU A 133 -4.84 13.81 6.66
CA GLU A 133 -3.77 14.57 7.32
C GLU A 133 -2.78 13.64 8.04
N ILE A 134 -1.49 13.77 7.70
CA ILE A 134 -0.40 13.09 8.39
C ILE A 134 0.05 13.97 9.54
N LYS A 135 -0.09 13.48 10.78
CA LYS A 135 0.21 14.27 11.99
C LYS A 135 1.53 13.88 12.64
N THR A 136 1.98 12.65 12.42
CA THR A 136 3.20 12.11 13.04
C THR A 136 4.17 11.55 12.02
N VAL A 137 5.46 11.49 12.39
CA VAL A 137 6.51 10.86 11.57
C VAL A 137 6.22 9.36 11.36
N ASP A 138 5.68 8.67 12.37
CA ASP A 138 5.37 7.24 12.29
C ASP A 138 4.21 6.95 11.32
N GLU A 139 3.14 7.75 11.34
CA GLU A 139 2.07 7.66 10.33
C GLU A 139 2.61 7.88 8.92
N CYS A 140 3.46 8.91 8.77
CA CYS A 140 4.13 9.21 7.50
C CYS A 140 4.95 8.01 7.01
N ARG A 141 5.74 7.40 7.91
CA ARG A 141 6.57 6.22 7.61
C ARG A 141 5.72 5.04 7.16
N LEU A 142 4.60 4.75 7.81
CA LEU A 142 3.71 3.65 7.43
C LEU A 142 3.11 3.86 6.04
N ILE A 143 2.65 5.09 5.76
CA ILE A 143 2.05 5.44 4.48
C ILE A 143 3.10 5.35 3.37
N VAL A 144 4.28 5.93 3.54
CA VAL A 144 5.34 5.87 2.54
C VAL A 144 5.84 4.44 2.35
N SER A 145 5.95 3.64 3.41
CA SER A 145 6.30 2.22 3.30
C SER A 145 5.25 1.42 2.51
N PHE A 146 3.97 1.66 2.78
CA PHE A 146 2.86 1.08 2.02
C PHE A 146 2.95 1.45 0.54
N LEU A 147 3.08 2.75 0.21
CA LEU A 147 3.20 3.24 -1.16
C LEU A 147 4.42 2.68 -1.88
N THR A 148 5.56 2.62 -1.18
CA THR A 148 6.80 2.03 -1.69
C THR A 148 6.60 0.57 -2.06
N THR A 149 5.87 -0.19 -1.23
CA THR A 149 5.60 -1.60 -1.50
C THR A 149 4.59 -1.79 -2.63
N VAL A 150 3.56 -0.95 -2.72
CA VAL A 150 2.61 -0.95 -3.86
C VAL A 150 3.34 -0.63 -5.16
N LEU A 151 4.24 0.37 -5.17
CA LEU A 151 5.07 0.66 -6.35
C LEU A 151 6.02 -0.48 -6.70
N ASP A 152 6.58 -1.16 -5.70
CA ASP A 152 7.41 -2.35 -5.93
C ASP A 152 6.62 -3.44 -6.67
N LEU A 153 5.41 -3.71 -6.22
CA LEU A 153 4.53 -4.69 -6.84
C LEU A 153 4.14 -4.26 -8.26
N CYS A 154 3.71 -3.00 -8.42
CA CYS A 154 3.39 -2.40 -9.71
C CYS A 154 4.58 -2.48 -10.67
N SER A 155 5.80 -2.16 -10.22
CA SER A 155 6.99 -2.17 -11.07
C SER A 155 7.36 -3.56 -11.58
N ARG A 156 7.04 -4.64 -10.84
CA ARG A 156 7.38 -6.02 -11.20
C ARG A 156 6.38 -6.66 -12.15
N ASP A 157 5.13 -6.21 -12.13
CA ASP A 157 4.07 -6.70 -13.00
C ASP A 157 3.92 -5.81 -14.23
N LYS A 158 4.24 -6.34 -15.41
CA LYS A 158 4.26 -5.57 -16.65
C LYS A 158 2.88 -5.01 -17.00
N ASP A 159 1.82 -5.78 -16.79
CA ASP A 159 0.47 -5.39 -17.20
C ASP A 159 -0.05 -4.30 -16.27
N ILE A 160 0.13 -4.46 -14.96
CA ILE A 160 -0.21 -3.44 -13.96
C ILE A 160 0.61 -2.16 -14.20
N ARG A 161 1.91 -2.27 -14.46
CA ARG A 161 2.78 -1.11 -14.72
C ARG A 161 2.31 -0.32 -15.94
N GLN A 162 1.99 -1.01 -17.03
CA GLN A 162 1.52 -0.36 -18.26
C GLN A 162 0.13 0.27 -18.09
N GLN A 163 -0.76 -0.38 -17.35
CA GLN A 163 -2.13 0.07 -17.21
C GLN A 163 -2.29 1.19 -16.16
N TYR A 164 -1.59 1.07 -15.03
CA TYR A 164 -1.84 1.92 -13.85
C TYR A 164 -0.59 2.63 -13.33
N GLY A 165 0.62 2.29 -13.80
CA GLY A 165 1.87 2.82 -13.27
C GLY A 165 1.91 4.34 -13.21
N ARG A 166 1.53 5.01 -14.31
CA ARG A 166 1.48 6.47 -14.37
C ARG A 166 0.49 7.08 -13.36
N GLN A 167 -0.68 6.47 -13.17
CA GLN A 167 -1.70 6.94 -12.22
C GLN A 167 -1.23 6.80 -10.77
N PHE A 168 -0.51 5.72 -10.44
CA PHE A 168 0.11 5.56 -9.13
C PHE A 168 1.16 6.64 -8.88
N VAL A 169 2.04 6.90 -9.85
CA VAL A 169 3.10 7.90 -9.70
C VAL A 169 2.50 9.32 -9.55
N ASP A 170 1.50 9.65 -10.37
CA ASP A 170 0.76 10.93 -10.30
C ASP A 170 0.13 11.17 -8.91
N GLY A 171 -0.59 10.17 -8.39
CA GLY A 171 -1.19 10.25 -7.06
C GLY A 171 -0.15 10.37 -5.94
N ILE A 172 1.01 9.73 -6.07
CA ILE A 172 2.11 9.82 -5.11
C ILE A 172 2.72 11.22 -5.13
N TYR A 173 2.97 11.78 -6.31
CA TYR A 173 3.50 13.15 -6.42
C TYR A 173 2.52 14.17 -5.88
N THR A 174 1.22 14.02 -6.12
CA THR A 174 0.19 14.89 -5.55
C THR A 174 0.25 14.91 -4.01
N CYS A 175 0.52 13.76 -3.38
CA CYS A 175 0.66 13.66 -1.91
C CYS A 175 2.05 14.03 -1.39
N TRP A 176 3.03 14.36 -2.24
CA TRP A 176 4.41 14.61 -1.83
C TRP A 176 4.58 15.70 -0.75
N PRO A 177 3.81 16.80 -0.76
CA PRO A 177 3.86 17.80 0.30
C PRO A 177 3.53 17.25 1.69
N LEU A 178 2.79 16.15 1.79
CA LEU A 178 2.45 15.50 3.07
C LEU A 178 3.66 14.75 3.67
N PHE A 179 4.69 14.43 2.86
CA PHE A 179 5.84 13.64 3.30
C PHE A 179 6.98 14.47 3.91
N VAL A 180 6.74 15.76 4.18
CA VAL A 180 7.72 16.69 4.78
C VAL A 180 8.33 16.16 6.08
N LEU A 181 7.51 15.52 6.90
CA LEU A 181 7.94 14.97 8.19
C LEU A 181 9.03 13.89 8.06
N LEU A 182 9.06 13.14 6.95
CA LEU A 182 10.05 12.08 6.74
C LEU A 182 11.41 12.64 6.33
N TYR A 183 11.47 13.46 5.29
CA TYR A 183 12.77 13.93 4.80
C TYR A 183 13.43 14.97 5.73
N ARG A 184 12.64 15.58 6.63
CA ARG A 184 13.15 16.43 7.74
C ARG A 184 13.43 15.66 9.03
N SER A 185 13.13 14.36 9.08
CA SER A 185 13.44 13.51 10.25
C SER A 185 14.95 13.48 10.50
N THR A 186 15.35 13.35 11.76
CA THR A 186 16.76 13.13 12.13
C THR A 186 17.20 11.69 11.86
N ASN A 187 16.25 10.76 11.68
CA ASN A 187 16.55 9.38 11.37
C ASN A 187 16.93 9.21 9.89
N ILE A 188 18.08 8.60 9.63
CA ILE A 188 18.56 8.34 8.27
C ILE A 188 17.68 7.33 7.52
N ASP A 189 17.06 6.39 8.24
CA ASP A 189 16.18 5.37 7.64
C ASP A 189 14.91 6.01 7.05
N ASP A 190 14.41 7.07 7.69
CA ASP A 190 13.25 7.84 7.20
C ASP A 190 13.60 8.57 5.90
N LYS A 191 14.79 9.17 5.83
CA LYS A 191 15.33 9.81 4.62
C LYS A 191 15.61 8.79 3.51
N LEU A 192 16.07 7.60 3.87
CA LEU A 192 16.27 6.51 2.91
C LEU A 192 14.95 5.98 2.37
N LEU A 193 13.91 5.92 3.21
CA LEU A 193 12.59 5.46 2.82
C LEU A 193 11.96 6.38 1.77
N ILE A 194 11.98 7.70 1.99
CA ILE A 194 11.45 8.67 1.02
C ILE A 194 12.29 8.71 -0.28
N LEU A 195 13.62 8.55 -0.17
CA LEU A 195 14.49 8.42 -1.34
C LEU A 195 14.18 7.15 -2.15
N THR A 196 13.86 6.06 -1.46
CA THR A 196 13.46 4.79 -2.09
C THR A 196 12.13 4.95 -2.81
N LEU A 197 11.16 5.64 -2.22
CA LEU A 197 9.89 5.98 -2.88
C LEU A 197 10.15 6.77 -4.16
N LEU A 198 10.96 7.83 -4.09
CA LEU A 198 11.31 8.67 -5.24
C LEU A 198 11.96 7.85 -6.37
N THR A 199 12.94 7.01 -6.01
CA THR A 199 13.61 6.13 -6.99
C THR A 199 12.60 5.23 -7.70
N LYS A 200 11.64 4.64 -6.98
CA LYS A 200 10.61 3.79 -7.58
C LYS A 200 9.66 4.56 -8.49
N THR A 201 9.32 5.81 -8.15
CA THR A 201 8.52 6.65 -9.05
C THR A 201 9.23 6.88 -10.38
N PHE A 202 10.53 7.18 -10.36
CA PHE A 202 11.31 7.37 -11.59
C PHE A 202 11.48 6.10 -12.42
N ILE A 203 11.59 4.93 -11.78
CA ILE A 203 11.64 3.64 -12.50
C ILE A 203 10.36 3.39 -13.31
N ILE A 204 9.21 3.86 -12.82
CA ILE A 204 7.92 3.65 -13.48
C ILE A 204 7.68 4.70 -14.57
N ASP A 205 7.81 5.98 -14.24
CA ASP A 205 7.65 7.08 -15.20
C ASP A 205 8.58 8.24 -14.82
N SER A 206 9.76 8.26 -15.43
CA SER A 206 10.78 9.26 -15.11
C SER A 206 10.46 10.66 -15.63
N ARG A 207 9.58 10.79 -16.63
CA ARG A 207 9.27 12.07 -17.28
C ARG A 207 8.10 12.78 -16.62
N LEU A 208 7.24 12.04 -15.92
CA LEU A 208 6.04 12.61 -15.31
C LEU A 208 6.37 13.73 -14.33
N LEU A 209 7.43 13.58 -13.53
CA LEU A 209 7.79 14.56 -12.51
C LEU A 209 8.02 15.95 -13.10
N ILE A 210 8.66 16.05 -14.26
CA ILE A 210 9.09 17.31 -14.88
C ILE A 210 7.89 18.20 -15.23
N ALA A 211 6.78 17.59 -15.65
CA ALA A 211 5.55 18.28 -15.99
C ALA A 211 4.54 18.33 -14.84
N HIS A 212 4.89 17.80 -13.66
CA HIS A 212 3.98 17.67 -12.54
C HIS A 212 3.94 18.97 -11.71
N GLU A 213 2.76 19.36 -11.25
CA GLU A 213 2.57 20.57 -10.40
C GLU A 213 3.38 20.55 -9.10
N GLN A 214 3.68 19.35 -8.58
CA GLN A 214 4.46 19.15 -7.36
C GLN A 214 5.98 19.06 -7.60
N PHE A 215 6.48 19.38 -8.81
CA PHE A 215 7.90 19.35 -9.14
C PHE A 215 8.76 20.12 -8.12
N ASP A 216 8.32 21.32 -7.72
CA ASP A 216 9.04 22.17 -6.77
C ASP A 216 9.16 21.52 -5.39
N HIS A 217 8.12 20.84 -4.91
CA HIS A 217 8.18 20.15 -3.62
C HIS A 217 9.14 18.96 -3.65
N VAL A 218 9.17 18.20 -4.74
CA VAL A 218 10.09 17.07 -4.90
C VAL A 218 11.53 17.55 -5.06
N SER A 219 11.75 18.60 -5.86
CA SER A 219 13.09 19.17 -6.09
C SER A 219 13.65 19.84 -4.83
N GLN A 220 12.83 20.55 -4.06
CA GLN A 220 13.23 21.10 -2.76
C GLN A 220 13.65 19.99 -1.78
N MET A 221 12.89 18.90 -1.73
CA MET A 221 13.26 17.73 -0.92
C MET A 221 14.62 17.18 -1.37
N TYR A 222 14.79 16.94 -2.68
CA TYR A 222 16.03 16.42 -3.25
C TYR A 222 17.23 17.31 -2.91
N LEU A 223 17.12 18.62 -3.12
CA LEU A 223 18.17 19.58 -2.81
C LEU A 223 18.47 19.65 -1.32
N SER A 224 17.43 19.61 -0.46
CA SER A 224 17.60 19.62 0.99
C SER A 224 18.42 18.42 1.48
N LEU A 225 18.20 17.23 0.91
CA LEU A 225 18.99 16.04 1.20
C LEU A 225 20.41 16.15 0.64
N LEU A 226 20.61 16.78 -0.52
CA LEU A 226 21.92 16.90 -1.14
C LEU A 226 22.87 17.79 -0.32
N ILE A 227 22.35 18.92 0.16
CA ILE A 227 23.13 19.91 0.94
C ILE A 227 23.27 19.54 2.42
N ASP A 228 22.48 18.59 2.92
CA ASP A 228 22.56 18.15 4.31
C ASP A 228 23.96 17.60 4.64
N LYS A 229 24.61 18.22 5.63
CA LYS A 229 25.96 17.87 6.08
C LYS A 229 25.98 16.67 7.01
N GLN A 230 24.83 16.28 7.58
CA GLN A 230 24.71 15.14 8.47
C GLN A 230 24.65 13.80 7.70
N LEU A 231 24.35 13.85 6.40
CA LEU A 231 24.27 12.66 5.56
C LEU A 231 25.64 12.22 5.06
N ASN A 232 25.92 10.92 5.21
CA ASN A 232 27.17 10.32 4.78
C ASN A 232 27.29 10.24 3.24
N LEU A 233 28.51 10.01 2.75
CA LEU A 233 28.79 9.94 1.32
C LEU A 233 28.03 8.80 0.62
N THR A 234 27.79 7.69 1.30
CA THR A 234 27.02 6.56 0.74
C THR A 234 25.59 6.96 0.40
N PHE A 235 24.93 7.70 1.31
CA PHE A 235 23.60 8.24 1.05
C PHE A 235 23.63 9.22 -0.12
N LYS A 236 24.60 10.14 -0.14
CA LYS A 236 24.73 11.13 -1.22
C LYS A 236 24.99 10.50 -2.57
N THR A 237 25.75 9.40 -2.63
CA THR A 237 25.99 8.64 -3.86
C THR A 237 24.67 8.12 -4.43
N ARG A 238 23.81 7.52 -3.60
CA ARG A 238 22.46 7.07 -4.02
C ARG A 238 21.56 8.22 -4.46
N LEU A 239 21.70 9.39 -3.83
CA LEU A 239 20.95 10.58 -4.23
C LEU A 239 21.43 11.11 -5.59
N LEU A 240 22.73 11.07 -5.86
CA LEU A 240 23.32 11.47 -7.14
C LEU A 240 22.94 10.53 -8.30
N ASP A 241 22.63 9.26 -8.02
CA ASP A 241 22.09 8.34 -9.04
C ASP A 241 20.77 8.83 -9.64
N LEU A 242 20.03 9.69 -8.93
CA LEU A 242 18.79 10.30 -9.41
C LEU A 242 19.00 11.63 -10.14
N LEU A 243 20.21 12.19 -10.10
CA LEU A 243 20.54 13.48 -10.74
C LEU A 243 20.16 13.54 -12.23
N PRO A 244 20.35 12.48 -13.05
CA PRO A 244 19.97 12.52 -14.47
C PRO A 244 18.50 12.86 -14.72
N PHE A 245 17.61 12.48 -13.80
CA PHE A 245 16.17 12.77 -13.93
C PHE A 245 15.85 14.24 -13.67
N PHE A 246 16.64 14.90 -12.81
CA PHE A 246 16.51 16.34 -12.56
C PHE A 246 17.31 17.19 -13.56
N ALA A 247 18.43 16.70 -14.08
CA ALA A 247 19.25 17.42 -15.04
C ALA A 247 18.64 17.48 -16.45
N SER A 248 17.64 16.66 -16.75
CA SER A 248 16.93 16.66 -18.04
C SER A 248 15.93 17.80 -18.26
N LEU A 249 15.97 18.84 -17.41
CA LEU A 249 15.06 19.99 -17.47
C LEU A 249 15.31 20.96 -18.65
N ASP A 250 16.45 20.83 -19.34
CA ASP A 250 16.91 21.80 -20.36
C ASP A 250 16.84 21.29 -21.83
N THR A 251 15.99 20.31 -22.16
CA THR A 251 15.73 19.89 -23.56
C THR A 251 14.26 19.72 -23.85
#